data_AF-A0A7L5BIX6-F1
#
_entry.id   AF-A0A7L5BIX6-F1
#
_cell.length_a   1.000
_cell.length_b   1.000
_cell.length_c   1.000
_cell.angle_alpha   90.00
_cell.angle_beta   90.00
_cell.angle_gamma   90.00
#
_symmetry.space_group_name_H-M   'P 1'
#
loop_
_entity.id
_entity.type
_entity.pdbx_description
1 polymer ?
#
loop_
_entity_poly.entity_id
_entity_poly.type
_entity_poly.pdbx_seq_one_letter_code
_entity_poly.pdbx_strand_id
1 'polypeptide(L)'
;MNRVVLARYREPLDWIKLIPDDFEVIIYNKGDKIETPGVLQRAARIIDRPNEGRESETYLHHMLTDVRDDDGFTVYAQGGPFEHSPDFISLLHTWKN
;
A
#
# COMPACT_ATOMS: atom_id res chain seq x y z
N MET A 1 -13.73 -1.04 6.11
CA MET A 1 -12.78 0.09 5.92
C MET A 1 -11.92 -0.24 4.73
N ASN A 2 -11.69 0.69 3.80
CA ASN A 2 -10.93 0.35 2.59
C ASN A 2 -9.44 0.19 2.90
N ARG A 3 -8.70 -0.50 2.03
CA ARG A 3 -7.26 -0.69 2.15
C ARG A 3 -6.51 -0.23 0.91
N VAL A 4 -5.31 0.27 1.13
CA VAL A 4 -4.26 0.32 0.13
C VAL A 4 -3.11 -0.58 0.59
N VAL A 5 -2.79 -1.58 -0.22
CA VAL A 5 -1.69 -2.51 -0.01
C VAL A 5 -0.57 -2.19 -0.99
N LEU A 6 0.58 -1.79 -0.44
CA LEU A 6 1.74 -1.36 -1.20
C LEU A 6 2.85 -2.42 -1.15
N ALA A 7 3.29 -2.87 -2.32
CA ALA A 7 4.52 -3.64 -2.46
C ALA A 7 5.68 -2.67 -2.72
N ARG A 8 6.55 -2.45 -1.73
CA ARG A 8 7.66 -1.50 -1.82
C ARG A 8 9.01 -2.22 -1.80
N TYR A 9 9.93 -1.80 -2.67
CA TYR A 9 11.34 -2.17 -2.62
C TYR A 9 12.23 -0.98 -2.28
N ARG A 10 12.30 0.05 -3.13
CA ARG A 10 13.18 1.22 -2.93
C ARG A 10 12.49 2.56 -3.16
N GLU A 11 11.25 2.52 -3.61
CA GLU A 11 10.44 3.70 -3.92
C GLU A 11 10.26 4.58 -2.66
N PRO A 12 10.31 5.91 -2.81
CA PRO A 12 9.95 6.81 -1.73
C PRO A 12 8.45 6.74 -1.46
N LEU A 13 8.06 6.77 -0.19
CA LEU A 13 6.67 6.61 0.25
C LEU A 13 6.06 7.87 0.85
N ASP A 14 6.72 9.04 0.79
CA ASP A 14 6.19 10.28 1.39
C ASP A 14 4.79 10.67 0.88
N TRP A 15 4.41 10.18 -0.30
CA TRP A 15 3.12 10.41 -0.93
C TRP A 15 1.95 9.72 -0.19
N ILE A 16 2.19 8.69 0.62
CA ILE A 16 1.09 7.94 1.27
C ILE A 16 0.26 8.81 2.22
N LYS A 17 0.81 9.94 2.69
CA LYS A 17 0.08 10.95 3.48
C LYS A 17 -1.09 11.60 2.73
N LEU A 18 -1.13 11.46 1.40
CA LEU A 18 -2.19 11.97 0.54
C LEU A 18 -3.32 10.95 0.33
N ILE A 19 -3.13 9.70 0.76
CA ILE A 19 -4.17 8.66 0.74
C ILE A 19 -5.25 9.06 1.75
N PRO A 20 -6.55 9.07 1.37
CA PRO A 20 -7.64 9.45 2.26
C PRO A 20 -7.63 8.67 3.59
N ASP A 21 -8.08 9.32 4.67
CA ASP A 21 -8.03 8.75 6.02
C ASP A 21 -8.98 7.55 6.21
N ASP A 22 -9.97 7.37 5.33
CA ASP A 22 -10.84 6.18 5.33
C ASP A 22 -10.22 4.95 4.63
N PHE A 23 -8.92 5.04 4.28
CA PHE A 23 -8.10 3.92 3.85
C PHE A 23 -7.01 3.57 4.87
N GLU A 24 -7.01 2.31 5.29
CA GLU A 24 -5.90 1.67 5.97
C GLU A 24 -4.75 1.45 4.98
N VAL A 25 -3.52 1.83 5.36
CA VAL A 25 -2.35 1.66 4.49
C VAL A 25 -1.46 0.56 5.05
N ILE A 26 -1.27 -0.51 4.26
CA ILE A 26 -0.40 -1.63 4.60
C ILE A 26 0.76 -1.65 3.61
N ILE A 27 1.98 -1.67 4.13
CA ILE A 27 3.20 -1.71 3.32
C ILE A 27 3.87 -3.06 3.55
N TYR A 28 4.07 -3.81 2.48
CA TYR A 28 5.03 -4.90 2.46
C TYR A 28 6.35 -4.36 1.94
N ASN A 29 7.35 -4.33 2.83
CA ASN A 29 8.66 -3.78 2.55
C ASN A 29 9.65 -4.89 2.21
N LYS A 30 10.15 -4.89 0.97
CA LYS A 30 11.14 -5.85 0.47
C LYS A 30 12.56 -5.28 0.38
N GLY A 31 12.75 -4.01 0.73
CA GLY A 31 14.07 -3.36 0.70
C GLY A 31 14.47 -2.81 2.05
N ASP A 32 15.27 -1.75 2.04
CA ASP A 32 15.82 -1.17 3.26
C ASP A 32 14.72 -0.77 4.24
N LYS A 33 15.02 -0.86 5.54
CA LYS A 33 14.07 -0.50 6.58
C LYS A 33 13.53 0.91 6.38
N ILE A 34 12.22 1.05 6.50
CA ILE A 34 11.54 2.35 6.42
C ILE A 34 11.71 3.06 7.76
N GLU A 35 12.33 4.25 7.74
CA GLU A 35 12.56 5.06 8.95
C GLU A 35 11.92 6.46 8.88
N THR A 36 11.33 6.82 7.74
CA THR A 36 10.70 8.13 7.54
C THR A 36 9.52 8.33 8.50
N PRO A 37 9.55 9.30 9.43
CA PRO A 37 8.54 9.42 10.48
C PRO A 37 7.10 9.58 9.96
N GLY A 38 6.91 10.38 8.90
CA GLY A 38 5.59 10.57 8.29
C GLY A 38 5.02 9.29 7.66
N VAL A 39 5.90 8.41 7.13
CA VAL A 39 5.49 7.11 6.60
C VAL A 39 5.13 6.17 7.75
N LEU A 40 5.96 6.13 8.80
CA LEU A 40 5.71 5.33 9.99
C LEU A 40 4.39 5.70 10.69
N GLN A 41 4.05 6.99 10.70
CA GLN A 41 2.80 7.48 11.29
C GLN A 41 1.59 7.16 10.41
N ARG A 42 1.71 7.27 9.08
CA ARG A 42 0.58 7.09 8.16
C ARG A 42 0.28 5.61 7.87
N ALA A 43 1.30 4.77 7.85
CA ALA A 43 1.14 3.33 7.65
C ALA A 43 0.47 2.70 8.86
N ALA A 44 -0.62 1.96 8.64
CA ALA A 44 -1.22 1.16 9.68
C ALA A 44 -0.30 -0.02 10.05
N ARG A 45 0.33 -0.63 9.04
CA ARG A 45 1.24 -1.76 9.19
C ARG A 45 2.38 -1.69 8.17
N ILE A 46 3.58 -2.05 8.62
CA ILE A 46 4.75 -2.28 7.77
C ILE A 46 5.24 -3.69 8.05
N ILE A 47 5.32 -4.51 7.01
CA ILE A 47 5.63 -5.93 7.08
C ILE A 47 6.87 -6.18 6.24
N ASP A 48 8.01 -6.45 6.89
CA ASP A 48 9.23 -6.80 6.18
C ASP A 48 9.12 -8.18 5.53
N ARG A 49 9.60 -8.28 4.30
CA ARG A 49 9.53 -9.47 3.44
C ARG A 49 10.87 -9.66 2.72
N PRO A 50 11.28 -10.90 2.43
CA PRO A 50 12.39 -11.12 1.51
C PRO A 50 12.06 -10.55 0.13
N ASN A 51 13.09 -10.05 -0.57
CA ASN A 51 12.98 -9.58 -1.95
C ASN A 51 12.89 -10.75 -2.95
N GLU A 52 11.81 -11.53 -2.82
CA GLU A 52 11.50 -12.69 -3.66
C GLU A 52 10.22 -12.42 -4.44
N GLY A 53 10.21 -12.80 -5.72
CA GLY A 53 9.11 -12.50 -6.64
C GLY A 53 9.00 -11.00 -6.96
N ARG A 54 7.86 -10.61 -7.56
CA ARG A 54 7.54 -9.20 -7.90
C ARG A 54 6.43 -8.68 -6.98
N GLU A 55 5.81 -7.56 -7.34
CA GLU A 55 4.67 -7.00 -6.62
C GLU A 55 3.48 -7.95 -6.55
N SER A 56 3.26 -8.76 -7.59
CA SER A 56 2.17 -9.73 -7.65
C SER A 56 2.26 -10.81 -6.56
N GLU A 57 3.47 -11.23 -6.19
CA GLU A 57 3.68 -12.16 -5.07
C GLU A 57 3.22 -11.54 -3.75
N THR A 58 3.55 -10.27 -3.53
CA THR A 58 3.09 -9.53 -2.35
C THR A 58 1.56 -9.47 -2.29
N TYR A 59 0.91 -9.21 -3.42
CA TYR A 59 -0.55 -9.11 -3.48
C TYR A 59 -1.21 -10.45 -3.14
N LEU A 60 -0.74 -11.53 -3.74
CA LEU A 60 -1.22 -12.89 -3.45
C LEU A 60 -0.97 -13.26 -1.99
N HIS A 61 0.22 -12.95 -1.45
CA HIS A 61 0.53 -13.19 -0.05
C HIS A 61 -0.44 -12.45 0.89
N HIS A 62 -0.76 -11.18 0.61
CA HIS A 62 -1.74 -10.44 1.41
C HIS A 62 -3.13 -11.08 1.33
N MET A 63 -3.62 -11.40 0.13
CA MET A 63 -4.92 -12.04 -0.08
C MET A 63 -5.05 -13.36 0.68
N LEU A 64 -3.97 -14.13 0.79
CA LEU A 64 -3.96 -15.44 1.46
C LEU A 64 -3.80 -15.35 2.99
N THR A 65 -3.11 -14.33 3.50
CA THR A 65 -2.72 -14.26 4.92
C THR A 65 -3.47 -13.20 5.73
N ASP A 66 -4.14 -12.26 5.06
CA ASP A 66 -4.90 -11.17 5.68
C ASP A 66 -6.31 -11.13 5.06
N VAL A 67 -7.03 -12.24 5.22
CA VAL A 67 -8.41 -12.39 4.75
C VAL A 67 -9.29 -11.45 5.56
N ARG A 68 -10.05 -10.60 4.86
CA ARG A 68 -11.05 -9.71 5.46
C ARG A 68 -12.44 -10.31 5.30
N ASP A 69 -13.26 -10.11 6.33
CA ASP A 69 -14.70 -10.35 6.33
C ASP A 69 -15.42 -9.02 6.58
N ASP A 70 -15.24 -8.07 5.66
CA ASP A 70 -15.92 -6.79 5.66
C ASP A 70 -16.24 -6.30 4.25
N ASP A 71 -17.14 -5.33 4.13
CA ASP A 71 -17.59 -4.78 2.84
C ASP A 71 -16.59 -3.79 2.20
N GLY A 72 -15.36 -3.71 2.73
CA GLY A 72 -14.31 -2.84 2.20
C GLY A 72 -13.62 -3.45 0.98
N PHE A 73 -13.15 -2.61 0.05
CA PHE A 73 -12.27 -3.08 -1.02
C PHE A 73 -10.81 -2.81 -0.70
N THR A 74 -9.93 -3.55 -1.39
CA THR A 74 -8.48 -3.40 -1.27
C THR A 74 -7.90 -2.99 -2.62
N VAL A 75 -7.14 -1.90 -2.63
CA VAL A 75 -6.35 -1.44 -3.76
C VAL A 75 -4.93 -1.97 -3.61
N TYR A 76 -4.44 -2.64 -4.66
CA TYR A 76 -3.08 -3.16 -4.71
C TYR A 76 -2.23 -2.31 -5.64
N ALA A 77 -1.05 -1.89 -5.16
CA ALA A 77 -0.15 -1.03 -5.92
C ALA A 77 1.32 -1.27 -5.56
N GLN A 78 2.23 -0.88 -6.46
CA GLN A 78 3.65 -0.78 -6.16
C GLN A 78 3.91 0.45 -5.28
N GLY A 79 5.10 0.55 -4.69
CA GLY A 79 5.50 1.70 -3.87
C GLY A 79 5.50 3.05 -4.63
N GLY A 80 5.55 3.02 -5.95
CA GLY A 80 5.41 4.18 -6.84
C GLY A 80 4.38 3.93 -7.95
N PRO A 81 3.07 4.02 -7.67
CA PRO A 81 2.03 3.64 -8.65
C PRO A 81 1.90 4.61 -9.83
N PHE A 82 2.49 5.82 -9.72
CA PHE A 82 2.22 6.95 -10.61
C PHE A 82 2.67 6.74 -12.07
N GLU A 83 3.68 5.90 -12.31
CA GLU A 83 4.12 5.59 -13.68
C GLU A 83 3.06 4.79 -14.46
N HIS A 84 2.19 4.07 -13.76
CA HIS A 84 1.14 3.24 -14.35
C HIS A 84 -0.26 3.83 -14.13
N SER A 85 -0.44 4.62 -13.06
CA SER A 85 -1.67 5.30 -12.71
C SER A 85 -1.34 6.72 -12.22
N PRO A 86 -1.17 7.69 -13.14
CA PRO A 86 -0.84 9.07 -12.76
C PRO A 86 -1.86 9.70 -11.81
N ASP A 87 -3.13 9.32 -11.96
CA ASP A 87 -4.26 9.81 -11.16
C ASP A 87 -4.55 8.97 -9.90
N PHE A 88 -3.62 8.11 -9.47
CA PHE A 88 -3.84 7.13 -8.39
C PHE A 88 -4.48 7.75 -7.14
N ILE A 89 -3.96 8.89 -6.66
CA ILE A 89 -4.51 9.58 -5.49
C ILE A 89 -5.91 10.12 -5.76
N SER A 90 -6.12 10.77 -6.92
CA SER A 90 -7.43 11.32 -7.29
C SER A 90 -8.50 10.22 -7.31
N LEU A 91 -8.18 9.06 -7.88
CA LEU A 91 -9.09 7.89 -7.91
C LEU A 91 -9.45 7.39 -6.50
N LEU A 92 -8.48 7.40 -5.58
CA LEU A 92 -8.74 7.06 -4.17
C LEU A 92 -9.63 8.08 -3.49
N HIS A 93 -9.59 9.37 -3.84
CA HIS A 93 -10.49 10.37 -3.25
C HIS A 93 -11.91 10.29 -3.82
N THR A 94 -12.08 9.83 -5.06
CA THR A 94 -13.38 9.80 -5.75
C THR A 94 -14.08 8.46 -5.70
N TRP A 95 -13.59 7.47 -4.93
CA TRP A 95 -14.14 6.11 -4.97
C TRP A 95 -15.63 5.99 -4.61
N LYS A 96 -16.18 6.97 -3.88
CA LYS A 96 -17.60 7.04 -3.49
C LYS A 96 -18.50 7.75 -4.50
N ASN A 97 -17.92 8.30 -5.58
CA ASN A 97 -18.66 9.07 -6.58
C ASN A 97 -19.25 8.18 -7.68
#